data_AF-A0A523ZZN0-F1
#
_entry.id   AF-A0A523ZZN0-F1
#
_cell.length_a   1.000
_cell.length_b   1.000
_cell.length_c   1.000
_cell.angle_alpha   90.00
_cell.angle_beta   90.00
_cell.angle_gamma   90.00
#
_symmetry.space_group_name_H-M   'P 1'
#
loop_
_entity.id
_entity.type
_entity.pdbx_description
1 polymer ?
#
loop_
_entity_poly.entity_id
_entity_poly.type
_entity_poly.pdbx_seq_one_letter_code
_entity_poly.pdbx_strand_id
1 'polypeptide(L)'
;LGQAFFSLSLGMGTMITYGSYISKSDNLVSSAGWVTFSDTFIALLAGLIIFPTLAFAHQPMDVGGFGLVFQVFPIIFSQIPGGYIFALLFFSLLCVAALTSTISLLEVPVAYLVDEREWSRKKAALIVGFLSFVIGVPAALSFGGMKIFTKIDFFGKFDFIFGNISLAVGALLICVFVGYVWGVKNAIKEIFSGNHKFKIKPLWVFSLKFLSPLAVIIILIFIKKLVSG
;
A
#
# COMPACT_ATOMS: atom_id res chain seq x y z
N LEU A 1 -4.16 5.53 9.55
CA LEU A 1 -3.57 6.23 8.38
C LEU A 1 -2.37 5.50 7.75
N GLY A 2 -1.55 4.72 8.49
CA GLY A 2 -0.56 3.82 7.86
C GLY A 2 -1.18 2.93 6.79
N GLN A 3 -2.37 2.39 7.08
CA GLN A 3 -3.21 1.68 6.11
C GLN A 3 -3.55 2.48 4.85
N ALA A 4 -3.73 3.81 4.92
CA ALA A 4 -4.02 4.62 3.73
C ALA A 4 -2.79 4.75 2.81
N PHE A 5 -1.59 4.87 3.38
CA PHE A 5 -0.35 4.85 2.61
C PHE A 5 -0.09 3.46 2.01
N PHE A 6 -0.34 2.41 2.79
CA PHE A 6 -0.19 1.03 2.34
C PHE A 6 -1.15 0.69 1.20
N SER A 7 -2.46 0.97 1.36
CA SER A 7 -3.49 0.67 0.35
C SER A 7 -3.21 1.38 -0.98
N LEU A 8 -2.83 2.66 -0.92
CA LEU A 8 -2.50 3.45 -2.11
C LEU A 8 -1.04 3.29 -2.59
N SER A 9 -0.24 2.42 -1.96
CA SER A 9 1.19 2.23 -2.28
C SER A 9 2.02 3.52 -2.27
N LEU A 10 1.72 4.42 -1.33
CA LEU A 10 2.34 5.73 -1.18
C LEU A 10 3.53 5.70 -0.21
N GLY A 11 4.55 6.52 -0.49
CA GLY A 11 5.73 6.68 0.38
C GLY A 11 6.84 5.64 0.20
N MET A 12 6.60 4.57 -0.58
CA MET A 12 7.59 3.52 -0.89
C MET A 12 8.20 3.62 -2.30
N GLY A 13 7.79 4.59 -3.11
CA GLY A 13 8.34 4.81 -4.46
C GLY A 13 7.57 4.15 -5.60
N THR A 14 6.63 3.23 -5.32
CA THR A 14 5.86 2.50 -6.35
C THR A 14 5.19 3.42 -7.37
N MET A 15 4.48 4.45 -6.89
CA MET A 15 3.83 5.42 -7.78
C MET A 15 4.82 6.28 -8.58
N ILE A 16 6.03 6.51 -8.07
CA ILE A 16 7.08 7.23 -8.80
C ILE A 16 7.63 6.34 -9.93
N THR A 17 7.92 5.07 -9.63
CA THR A 17 8.38 4.09 -10.62
C THR A 17 7.35 3.91 -11.73
N TYR A 18 6.08 3.72 -11.41
CA TYR A 18 5.02 3.65 -12.42
C TYR A 18 4.82 4.96 -13.16
N GLY A 19 4.91 6.09 -12.46
CA GLY A 19 4.89 7.41 -13.07
C GLY A 19 6.07 7.68 -14.01
N SER A 20 7.17 6.91 -13.95
CA SER A 20 8.27 7.03 -14.90
C SER A 20 8.00 6.35 -16.25
N TYR A 21 6.99 5.46 -16.30
CA TYR A 21 6.63 4.70 -17.51
C TYR A 21 5.42 5.27 -18.28
N ILE A 22 4.78 6.32 -17.75
CA ILE A 22 3.64 6.99 -18.42
C ILE A 22 4.11 8.01 -19.46
N SER A 23 3.25 8.32 -20.42
CA SER A 23 3.51 9.35 -21.42
C SER A 23 3.19 10.75 -20.90
N LYS A 24 3.88 11.77 -21.43
CA LYS A 24 3.65 13.18 -21.03
C LYS A 24 2.24 13.70 -21.32
N SER A 25 1.53 13.08 -22.25
CA SER A 25 0.14 13.41 -22.61
C SER A 25 -0.88 12.81 -21.64
N ASP A 26 -0.48 11.89 -20.77
CA ASP A 26 -1.41 11.17 -19.89
C ASP A 26 -1.89 12.07 -18.75
N ASN A 27 -3.19 11.97 -18.45
CA ASN A 27 -3.81 12.80 -17.42
C ASN A 27 -3.60 12.21 -16.02
N LEU A 28 -2.52 12.65 -15.37
CA LEU A 28 -2.17 12.27 -14.00
C LEU A 28 -3.26 12.57 -12.97
N VAL A 29 -4.00 13.67 -13.14
CA VAL A 29 -5.04 14.10 -12.19
C VAL A 29 -6.21 13.13 -12.22
N SER A 30 -6.65 12.73 -13.42
CA SER A 30 -7.72 11.75 -13.58
C SER A 30 -7.29 10.38 -13.08
N SER A 31 -6.06 9.97 -13.38
CA SER A 31 -5.51 8.68 -12.95
C SER A 31 -5.44 8.58 -11.43
N ALA A 32 -4.91 9.60 -10.75
CA ALA A 32 -4.88 9.67 -9.29
C ALA A 32 -6.30 9.63 -8.67
N GLY A 33 -7.25 10.31 -9.30
CA GLY A 33 -8.67 10.29 -8.88
C GLY A 33 -9.28 8.90 -8.96
N TRP A 34 -9.13 8.21 -10.10
CA TRP A 34 -9.66 6.85 -10.28
C TRP A 34 -9.01 5.83 -9.35
N VAL A 35 -7.68 5.87 -9.20
CA VAL A 35 -6.97 4.97 -8.27
C VAL A 35 -7.48 5.16 -6.84
N THR A 36 -7.57 6.41 -6.38
CA THR A 36 -8.03 6.71 -5.01
C THR A 36 -9.49 6.30 -4.80
N PHE A 37 -10.35 6.57 -5.78
CA PHE A 37 -11.76 6.20 -5.72
C PHE A 37 -11.95 4.69 -5.71
N SER A 38 -11.32 3.95 -6.63
CA SER A 38 -11.44 2.50 -6.73
C SER A 38 -10.92 1.79 -5.48
N ASP A 39 -9.77 2.21 -4.95
CA ASP A 39 -9.20 1.69 -3.70
C ASP A 39 -10.16 1.89 -2.52
N THR A 40 -10.63 3.12 -2.32
CA THR A 40 -11.57 3.46 -1.24
C THR A 40 -12.89 2.72 -1.40
N PHE A 41 -13.42 2.65 -2.62
CA PHE A 41 -14.69 1.98 -2.90
C PHE A 41 -14.63 0.48 -2.59
N ILE A 42 -13.57 -0.20 -3.02
CA ILE A 42 -13.36 -1.62 -2.72
C ILE A 42 -13.18 -1.82 -1.21
N ALA A 43 -12.42 -0.97 -0.53
CA ALA A 43 -12.24 -1.04 0.92
C ALA A 43 -13.57 -0.89 1.69
N LEU A 44 -14.44 0.02 1.25
CA LEU A 44 -15.78 0.20 1.83
C LEU A 44 -16.66 -1.03 1.59
N LEU A 45 -16.68 -1.58 0.37
CA LEU A 45 -17.41 -2.81 0.07
C LEU A 45 -16.92 -3.99 0.92
N ALA A 46 -15.60 -4.14 1.08
CA ALA A 46 -15.03 -5.17 1.93
C ALA A 46 -15.48 -5.02 3.39
N GLY A 47 -15.48 -3.80 3.93
CA GLY A 47 -15.99 -3.52 5.28
C GLY A 47 -17.48 -3.85 5.43
N LEU A 48 -18.30 -3.50 4.45
CA LEU A 48 -19.74 -3.80 4.43
C LEU A 48 -20.05 -5.29 4.35
N ILE A 49 -19.14 -6.11 3.82
CA ILE A 49 -19.28 -7.57 3.79
C ILE A 49 -18.76 -8.17 5.11
N ILE A 50 -17.59 -7.74 5.57
CA ILE A 50 -16.88 -8.37 6.68
C ILE A 50 -17.60 -8.14 8.02
N PHE A 51 -17.95 -6.90 8.37
CA PHE A 51 -18.49 -6.61 9.70
C PHE A 51 -19.87 -7.24 9.95
N PRO A 52 -20.84 -7.18 9.03
CA PRO A 52 -22.12 -7.86 9.22
C PRO A 52 -21.98 -9.38 9.29
N THR A 53 -21.06 -9.96 8.51
CA THR A 53 -20.78 -11.40 8.57
C THR A 53 -20.27 -11.82 9.94
N LEU A 54 -19.28 -11.08 10.49
CA LEU A 54 -18.75 -11.36 11.83
C LEU A 54 -19.86 -11.30 12.89
N ALA A 55 -20.72 -10.27 12.81
CA ALA A 55 -21.85 -10.11 13.72
C ALA A 55 -22.84 -11.29 13.63
N PHE A 56 -23.21 -11.70 12.41
CA PHE A 56 -24.12 -12.84 12.19
C PHE A 56 -23.51 -14.17 12.65
N ALA A 57 -22.20 -14.35 12.42
CA ALA A 57 -21.46 -15.54 12.80
C ALA A 57 -21.10 -15.61 14.30
N HIS A 58 -21.58 -14.64 15.10
CA HIS A 58 -21.26 -14.49 16.52
C HIS A 58 -19.74 -14.53 16.80
N GLN A 59 -18.95 -14.03 15.84
CA GLN A 59 -17.52 -13.91 15.99
C GLN A 59 -17.18 -12.62 16.74
N PRO A 60 -16.08 -12.59 17.52
CA PRO A 60 -15.62 -11.36 18.14
C PRO A 60 -15.42 -10.26 17.09
N MET A 61 -15.79 -9.00 17.37
CA MET A 61 -15.55 -7.90 16.42
C MET A 61 -14.13 -7.32 16.53
N ASP A 62 -13.33 -7.80 17.47
CA ASP A 62 -11.92 -7.48 17.67
C ASP A 62 -10.97 -8.43 16.92
N VAL A 63 -11.47 -9.42 16.15
CA VAL A 63 -10.63 -10.13 15.17
C VAL A 63 -10.26 -9.16 14.07
N GLY A 64 -9.13 -8.49 14.26
CA GLY A 64 -8.47 -7.65 13.28
C GLY A 64 -7.18 -8.29 12.78
N GLY A 65 -6.68 -7.79 11.65
CA GLY A 65 -5.35 -8.15 11.15
C GLY A 65 -5.36 -9.05 9.91
N PHE A 66 -4.15 -9.41 9.49
CA PHE A 66 -3.86 -10.01 8.18
C PHE A 66 -4.60 -11.32 7.88
N GLY A 67 -5.07 -12.03 8.91
CA GLY A 67 -5.81 -13.29 8.78
C GLY A 67 -7.32 -13.15 8.56
N LEU A 68 -7.89 -11.95 8.66
CA LEU A 68 -9.34 -11.77 8.75
C LEU A 68 -10.11 -12.28 7.53
N VAL A 69 -9.57 -12.06 6.33
CA VAL A 69 -10.17 -12.55 5.08
C VAL A 69 -10.27 -14.07 5.07
N PHE A 70 -9.30 -14.77 5.66
CA PHE A 70 -9.26 -16.23 5.74
C PHE A 70 -10.14 -16.82 6.84
N GLN A 71 -10.70 -15.99 7.71
CA GLN A 71 -11.65 -16.43 8.74
C GLN A 71 -13.08 -16.13 8.32
N VAL A 72 -13.32 -14.93 7.77
CA VAL A 72 -14.66 -14.43 7.48
C VAL A 72 -15.26 -15.03 6.23
N PHE A 73 -14.52 -15.02 5.11
CA PHE A 73 -15.06 -15.47 3.84
C PHE A 73 -15.40 -16.96 3.79
N PRO A 74 -14.63 -17.88 4.41
CA PRO A 74 -15.05 -19.28 4.53
C PRO A 74 -16.39 -19.46 5.24
N ILE A 75 -16.68 -18.65 6.27
CA ILE A 75 -17.98 -18.67 6.94
C ILE A 75 -19.08 -18.29 5.96
N ILE A 76 -18.91 -17.20 5.20
CA ILE A 76 -19.90 -16.76 4.18
C ILE A 76 -20.17 -17.88 3.19
N PHE A 77 -19.11 -18.44 2.61
CA PHE A 77 -19.25 -19.47 1.59
C PHE A 77 -19.88 -20.75 2.13
N SER A 78 -19.68 -21.09 3.41
CA SER A 78 -20.36 -22.25 4.03
C SER A 78 -21.89 -22.11 4.12
N GLN A 79 -22.41 -20.88 4.12
CA GLN A 79 -23.84 -20.59 4.27
C GLN A 79 -24.59 -20.47 2.93
N ILE A 80 -23.87 -20.46 1.80
CA ILE A 80 -24.44 -20.28 0.46
C ILE A 80 -24.45 -21.63 -0.28
N PRO A 81 -25.60 -22.05 -0.87
CA PRO A 81 -25.64 -23.21 -1.75
C PRO A 81 -24.63 -23.08 -2.89
N GLY A 82 -23.74 -24.07 -3.04
CA GLY A 82 -22.65 -24.01 -4.04
C GLY A 82 -21.48 -23.09 -3.66
N GLY A 83 -21.37 -22.68 -2.39
CA GLY A 83 -20.35 -21.74 -1.91
C GLY A 83 -18.90 -22.13 -2.18
N TYR A 84 -18.59 -23.42 -2.37
CA TYR A 84 -17.26 -23.87 -2.76
C TYR A 84 -16.81 -23.31 -4.13
N ILE A 85 -17.75 -23.10 -5.07
CA ILE A 85 -17.47 -22.46 -6.37
C ILE A 85 -17.05 -21.01 -6.14
N PHE A 86 -17.81 -20.29 -5.30
CA PHE A 86 -17.52 -18.90 -4.95
C PHE A 86 -16.21 -18.77 -4.17
N ALA A 87 -15.91 -19.71 -3.27
CA ALA A 87 -14.64 -19.77 -2.56
C ALA A 87 -13.47 -19.91 -3.55
N LEU A 88 -13.57 -20.85 -4.49
CA LEU A 88 -12.54 -21.06 -5.51
C LEU A 88 -12.32 -19.82 -6.36
N LEU A 89 -13.39 -19.19 -6.84
CA LEU A 89 -13.31 -17.95 -7.62
C LEU A 89 -12.71 -16.80 -6.81
N PHE A 90 -13.20 -16.59 -5.59
CA PHE A 90 -12.75 -15.50 -4.72
C PHE A 90 -11.27 -15.62 -4.38
N PHE A 91 -10.82 -16.78 -3.89
CA PHE A 91 -9.41 -16.97 -3.51
C PHE A 91 -8.47 -16.98 -4.72
N SER A 92 -8.94 -17.41 -5.90
CA SER A 92 -8.17 -17.28 -7.14
C SER A 92 -7.98 -15.80 -7.53
N LEU A 93 -9.04 -15.00 -7.49
CA LEU A 93 -8.98 -13.57 -7.76
C LEU A 93 -8.13 -12.83 -6.71
N LEU A 94 -8.27 -13.19 -5.45
CA LEU A 94 -7.45 -12.65 -4.36
C LEU A 94 -5.96 -12.96 -4.57
N CYS A 95 -5.64 -14.17 -5.04
CA CYS A 95 -4.26 -14.54 -5.39
C CYS A 95 -3.71 -13.68 -6.52
N VAL A 96 -4.49 -13.48 -7.59
CA VAL A 96 -4.10 -12.59 -8.71
C VAL A 96 -3.88 -11.16 -8.21
N ALA A 97 -4.79 -10.62 -7.39
CA ALA A 97 -4.67 -9.28 -6.82
C ALA A 97 -3.40 -9.14 -5.96
N ALA A 98 -3.13 -10.10 -5.08
CA ALA A 98 -1.92 -10.13 -4.26
C ALA A 98 -0.65 -10.22 -5.11
N LEU A 99 -0.66 -11.02 -6.19
CA LEU A 99 0.46 -11.14 -7.11
C LEU A 99 0.75 -9.82 -7.83
N THR A 100 -0.28 -9.13 -8.34
CA THR A 100 -0.11 -7.84 -9.02
C THR A 100 0.44 -6.75 -8.10
N SER A 101 0.00 -6.71 -6.84
CA SER A 101 0.56 -5.80 -5.85
C SER A 101 2.03 -6.13 -5.55
N THR A 102 2.35 -7.42 -5.42
CA THR A 102 3.73 -7.87 -5.16
C THR A 102 4.67 -7.52 -6.31
N ILE A 103 4.23 -7.67 -7.56
CA ILE A 103 5.00 -7.25 -8.75
C ILE A 103 5.29 -5.75 -8.69
N SER A 104 4.29 -4.94 -8.33
CA SER A 104 4.43 -3.49 -8.19
C SER A 104 5.48 -3.08 -7.15
N LEU A 105 5.50 -3.77 -6.01
CA LEU A 105 6.47 -3.54 -4.94
C LEU A 105 7.89 -3.97 -5.35
N LEU A 106 8.02 -5.10 -6.05
CA LEU A 106 9.29 -5.61 -6.54
C LEU A 106 9.92 -4.68 -7.58
N GLU A 107 9.09 -4.02 -8.39
CA GLU A 107 9.54 -3.17 -9.48
C GLU A 107 10.33 -1.95 -8.98
N VAL A 108 10.07 -1.44 -7.78
CA VAL A 108 10.79 -0.27 -7.22
C VAL A 108 12.30 -0.51 -7.11
N PRO A 109 12.79 -1.50 -6.34
CA PRO A 109 14.22 -1.80 -6.27
C PRO A 109 14.77 -2.36 -7.59
N VAL A 110 13.96 -3.04 -8.40
CA VAL A 110 14.40 -3.54 -9.71
C VAL A 110 14.72 -2.38 -10.66
N ALA A 111 13.82 -1.41 -10.78
CA ALA A 111 14.03 -0.21 -11.60
C ALA A 111 15.28 0.55 -11.14
N TYR A 112 15.45 0.74 -9.82
CA TYR A 112 16.67 1.35 -9.29
C TYR A 112 17.95 0.62 -9.69
N LEU A 113 17.98 -0.72 -9.58
CA LEU A 113 19.16 -1.51 -9.95
C LEU A 113 19.42 -1.51 -11.46
N VAL A 114 18.38 -1.45 -12.28
CA VAL A 114 18.50 -1.39 -13.73
C VAL A 114 19.01 -0.02 -14.17
N ASP A 115 18.37 1.05 -13.68
CA ASP A 115 18.62 2.41 -14.17
C ASP A 115 19.90 3.00 -13.58
N GLU A 116 20.20 2.78 -12.29
CA GLU A 116 21.33 3.40 -11.59
C GLU A 116 22.52 2.49 -11.38
N ARG A 117 22.32 1.17 -11.45
CA ARG A 117 23.39 0.18 -11.28
C ARG A 117 23.69 -0.62 -12.55
N GLU A 118 23.00 -0.32 -13.65
CA GLU A 118 23.17 -0.96 -14.95
C GLU A 118 23.02 -2.49 -14.91
N TRP A 119 22.21 -3.02 -13.98
CA TRP A 119 21.95 -4.46 -13.94
C TRP A 119 21.00 -4.87 -15.06
N SER A 120 21.12 -6.11 -15.54
CA SER A 120 20.06 -6.69 -16.36
C SER A 120 18.79 -6.91 -15.54
N ARG A 121 17.64 -6.55 -16.10
CA ARG A 121 16.33 -6.65 -15.44
C ARG A 121 16.06 -8.04 -14.86
N LYS A 122 16.41 -9.10 -15.59
CA LYS A 122 16.26 -10.49 -15.11
C LYS A 122 17.10 -10.76 -13.86
N LYS A 123 18.36 -10.30 -13.83
CA LYS A 123 19.24 -10.45 -12.67
C LYS A 123 18.69 -9.69 -11.46
N ALA A 124 18.29 -8.43 -11.65
CA ALA A 124 17.72 -7.61 -10.58
C ALA A 124 16.45 -8.25 -10.00
N ALA A 125 15.50 -8.66 -10.84
CA ALA A 125 14.25 -9.28 -10.40
C ALA A 125 14.48 -10.59 -9.62
N LEU A 126 15.36 -11.46 -10.10
CA LEU A 126 15.67 -12.72 -9.42
C LEU A 126 16.35 -12.49 -8.06
N ILE A 127 17.32 -11.59 -8.00
CA ILE A 127 18.06 -11.32 -6.75
C ILE A 127 17.15 -10.64 -5.73
N VAL A 128 16.43 -9.59 -6.12
CA VAL A 128 15.51 -8.90 -5.22
C VAL A 128 14.41 -9.86 -4.77
N GLY A 129 13.81 -10.62 -5.68
CA GLY A 129 12.77 -11.60 -5.35
C GLY A 129 13.25 -12.67 -4.38
N PHE A 130 14.46 -13.19 -4.58
CA PHE A 130 15.08 -14.15 -3.66
C PHE A 130 15.35 -13.54 -2.29
N LEU A 131 15.89 -12.33 -2.22
CA LEU A 131 16.13 -11.63 -0.95
C LEU A 131 14.81 -11.35 -0.21
N SER A 132 13.78 -10.88 -0.92
CA SER A 132 12.45 -10.68 -0.36
C SER A 132 11.85 -11.98 0.17
N PHE A 133 12.03 -13.11 -0.53
CA PHE A 133 11.62 -14.42 -0.07
C PHE A 133 12.34 -14.82 1.22
N VAL A 134 13.67 -14.68 1.26
CA VAL A 134 14.49 -15.02 2.45
C VAL A 134 14.07 -14.19 3.67
N ILE A 135 13.80 -12.89 3.50
CA ILE A 135 13.33 -12.01 4.59
C ILE A 135 11.86 -12.32 4.95
N GLY A 136 11.04 -12.72 3.99
CA GLY A 136 9.65 -13.09 4.19
C GLY A 136 9.47 -14.39 5.00
N VAL A 137 10.40 -15.33 4.93
CA VAL A 137 10.33 -16.61 5.67
C VAL A 137 10.25 -16.41 7.20
N PRO A 138 11.17 -15.67 7.85
CA PRO A 138 11.05 -15.36 9.29
C PRO A 138 9.74 -14.67 9.67
N ALA A 139 9.23 -13.79 8.80
CA ALA A 139 7.97 -13.09 9.00
C ALA A 139 6.76 -14.03 8.91
N ALA A 140 6.77 -14.99 7.99
CA ALA A 140 5.74 -16.03 7.95
C ALA A 140 5.82 -16.97 9.17
N LEU A 141 7.04 -17.34 9.58
CA LEU A 141 7.27 -18.22 10.73
C LEU A 141 6.91 -17.57 12.08
N SER A 142 6.82 -16.24 12.18
CA SER A 142 6.43 -15.58 13.43
C SER A 142 4.96 -15.81 13.79
N PHE A 143 4.11 -16.25 12.86
CA PHE A 143 2.71 -16.64 13.13
C PHE A 143 2.55 -18.01 13.82
N GLY A 144 3.61 -18.54 14.43
CA GLY A 144 3.58 -19.77 15.24
C GLY A 144 4.39 -20.93 14.66
N GLY A 145 4.95 -20.77 13.46
CA GLY A 145 5.80 -21.77 12.82
C GLY A 145 7.16 -21.96 13.51
N MET A 146 7.69 -20.93 14.18
CA MET A 146 8.93 -21.05 14.95
C MET A 146 8.93 -20.16 16.20
N LYS A 147 9.14 -20.78 17.37
CA LYS A 147 9.07 -20.12 18.69
C LYS A 147 9.95 -18.86 18.80
N ILE A 148 11.14 -18.86 18.20
CA ILE A 148 12.06 -17.71 18.29
C ILE A 148 11.48 -16.48 17.58
N PHE A 149 10.94 -16.65 16.37
CA PHE A 149 10.37 -15.56 15.57
C PHE A 149 9.01 -15.10 16.12
N THR A 150 8.22 -16.02 16.67
CA THR A 150 6.97 -15.69 17.36
C THR A 150 7.22 -14.88 18.63
N LYS A 151 8.18 -15.29 19.47
CA LYS A 151 8.47 -14.60 20.73
C LYS A 151 8.94 -13.15 20.52
N ILE A 152 9.70 -12.89 19.46
CA ILE A 152 10.17 -11.54 19.15
C ILE A 152 9.17 -10.72 18.34
N ASP A 153 8.05 -11.31 17.93
CA ASP A 153 7.08 -10.74 16.99
C ASP A 153 7.76 -10.12 15.76
N PHE A 154 8.48 -10.97 15.01
CA PHE A 154 9.30 -10.52 13.89
C PHE A 154 8.47 -9.78 12.84
N PHE A 155 7.33 -10.36 12.44
CA PHE A 155 6.41 -9.73 11.49
C PHE A 155 5.89 -8.39 12.01
N GLY A 156 5.38 -8.32 13.24
CA GLY A 156 4.81 -7.08 13.78
C GLY A 156 5.83 -5.94 13.84
N LYS A 157 7.09 -6.23 14.21
CA LYS A 157 8.17 -5.23 14.18
C LYS A 157 8.52 -4.77 12.78
N PHE A 158 8.61 -5.70 11.82
CA PHE A 158 8.90 -5.34 10.43
C PHE A 158 7.78 -4.52 9.82
N ASP A 159 6.52 -4.90 10.04
CA ASP A 159 5.35 -4.13 9.59
C ASP A 159 5.29 -2.74 10.25
N PHE A 160 5.64 -2.64 11.52
CA PHE A 160 5.71 -1.35 12.19
C PHE A 160 6.76 -0.42 11.59
N ILE A 161 7.98 -0.93 11.35
CA ILE A 161 9.07 -0.12 10.79
C ILE A 161 8.78 0.22 9.33
N PHE A 162 8.56 -0.79 8.48
CA PHE A 162 8.50 -0.60 7.03
C PHE A 162 7.09 -0.32 6.52
N GLY A 163 6.07 -0.97 7.08
CA GLY A 163 4.67 -0.80 6.70
C GLY A 163 4.00 0.44 7.29
N ASN A 164 4.57 1.03 8.35
CA ASN A 164 4.03 2.26 8.96
C ASN A 164 5.02 3.42 8.94
N ILE A 165 6.18 3.31 9.60
CA ILE A 165 7.10 4.45 9.74
C ILE A 165 7.73 4.83 8.40
N SER A 166 8.33 3.89 7.67
CA SER A 166 9.03 4.17 6.41
C SER A 166 8.10 4.78 5.35
N LEU A 167 6.87 4.30 5.23
CA LEU A 167 5.88 4.87 4.30
C LEU A 167 5.52 6.31 4.66
N ALA A 168 5.25 6.58 5.95
CA ALA A 168 4.92 7.92 6.40
C ALA A 168 6.11 8.89 6.20
N VAL A 169 7.32 8.47 6.55
CA VAL A 169 8.53 9.27 6.33
C VAL A 169 8.76 9.51 4.83
N GLY A 170 8.64 8.49 3.99
CA GLY A 170 8.78 8.63 2.54
C GLY A 170 7.74 9.58 1.94
N ALA A 171 6.48 9.49 2.37
CA ALA A 171 5.43 10.42 1.97
C ALA A 171 5.75 11.87 2.39
N LEU A 172 6.24 12.08 3.62
CA LEU A 172 6.66 13.40 4.09
C LEU A 172 7.80 13.96 3.23
N LEU A 173 8.83 13.15 2.95
CA LEU A 173 9.96 13.55 2.11
C LEU A 173 9.52 13.93 0.70
N ILE A 174 8.59 13.18 0.10
CA ILE A 174 8.00 13.51 -1.20
C ILE A 174 7.26 14.85 -1.14
N CYS A 175 6.43 15.08 -0.11
CA CYS A 175 5.71 16.35 0.03
C CYS A 175 6.68 17.54 0.20
N VAL A 176 7.72 17.38 1.01
CA VAL A 176 8.75 18.42 1.21
C VAL A 176 9.51 18.68 -0.08
N PHE A 177 9.92 17.62 -0.78
CA PHE A 177 10.63 17.73 -2.04
C PHE A 177 9.82 18.48 -3.10
N VAL A 178 8.59 18.04 -3.39
CA VAL A 178 7.75 18.66 -4.42
C VAL A 178 7.26 20.05 -3.98
N GLY A 179 6.92 20.21 -2.70
CA GLY A 179 6.39 21.45 -2.15
C GLY A 179 7.41 22.59 -2.05
N TYR A 180 8.68 22.26 -1.75
CA TYR A 180 9.68 23.24 -1.32
C TYR A 180 11.03 23.14 -2.06
N VAL A 181 11.52 21.94 -2.40
CA VAL A 181 12.85 21.76 -3.02
C VAL A 181 12.77 21.88 -4.54
N TRP A 182 12.02 20.98 -5.18
CA TRP A 182 11.74 21.05 -6.62
C TRP A 182 10.79 22.21 -6.95
N GLY A 183 9.87 22.48 -6.02
CA GLY A 183 8.98 23.62 -6.07
C GLY A 183 7.70 23.36 -6.86
N VAL A 184 6.59 23.79 -6.26
CA VAL A 184 5.23 23.61 -6.79
C VAL A 184 5.06 24.13 -8.22
N LYS A 185 5.76 25.19 -8.62
CA LYS A 185 5.65 25.76 -9.97
C LYS A 185 6.08 24.75 -11.04
N ASN A 186 7.16 24.00 -10.78
CA ASN A 186 7.67 22.98 -11.70
C ASN A 186 6.73 21.78 -11.77
N ALA A 187 6.27 21.30 -10.61
CA ALA A 187 5.30 20.20 -10.55
C ALA A 187 4.00 20.52 -11.29
N ILE A 188 3.50 21.76 -11.13
CA ILE A 188 2.32 22.22 -11.84
C ILE A 188 2.56 22.24 -13.35
N LYS A 189 3.71 22.74 -13.80
CA LYS A 189 4.05 22.75 -15.24
C LYS A 189 4.00 21.35 -15.84
N GLU A 190 4.52 20.34 -15.13
CA GLU A 190 4.42 18.94 -15.57
C GLU A 190 2.96 18.45 -15.62
N ILE A 191 2.15 18.73 -14.60
CA ILE A 191 0.72 18.36 -14.59
C ILE A 191 -0.04 18.99 -15.76
N PHE A 192 0.29 20.23 -16.14
CA PHE A 192 -0.36 20.93 -17.27
C PHE A 192 -0.10 20.26 -18.63
N SER A 193 0.94 19.43 -18.76
CA SER A 193 1.27 18.72 -20.01
C SER A 193 0.21 17.67 -20.37
N GLY A 194 -0.35 16.98 -19.38
CA GLY A 194 -1.43 16.00 -19.54
C GLY A 194 -2.82 16.49 -19.10
N ASN A 195 -2.92 17.67 -18.49
CA ASN A 195 -4.19 18.26 -18.04
C ASN A 195 -4.17 19.79 -18.08
N HIS A 196 -4.55 20.37 -19.21
CA HIS A 196 -4.53 21.82 -19.44
C HIS A 196 -5.49 22.64 -18.57
N LYS A 197 -6.46 22.03 -17.89
CA LYS A 197 -7.48 22.77 -17.11
C LYS A 197 -7.27 22.73 -15.60
N PHE A 198 -6.34 21.90 -15.10
CA PHE A 198 -6.11 21.53 -13.69
C PHE A 198 -6.85 22.40 -12.64
N LYS A 199 -8.16 22.17 -12.49
CA LYS A 199 -9.07 23.10 -11.79
C LYS A 199 -8.87 23.12 -10.28
N ILE A 200 -8.43 21.98 -9.73
CA ILE A 200 -8.19 21.79 -8.30
C ILE A 200 -6.80 22.27 -7.86
N LYS A 201 -6.04 22.97 -8.72
CA LYS A 201 -4.71 23.50 -8.45
C LYS A 201 -4.56 24.16 -7.07
N PRO A 202 -5.35 25.17 -6.67
CA PRO A 202 -5.12 25.87 -5.40
C PRO A 202 -5.27 24.93 -4.20
N LEU A 203 -6.28 24.05 -4.24
CA LEU A 203 -6.49 23.04 -3.21
C LEU A 203 -5.35 22.03 -3.18
N TRP A 204 -4.92 21.52 -4.32
CA TRP A 204 -3.80 20.59 -4.42
C TRP A 204 -2.49 21.19 -3.89
N VAL A 205 -2.20 22.45 -4.20
CA VAL A 205 -1.02 23.16 -3.67
C VAL A 205 -1.10 23.33 -2.16
N PHE A 206 -2.25 23.75 -1.65
CA PHE A 206 -2.47 23.86 -0.20
C PHE A 206 -2.29 22.50 0.49
N SER A 207 -2.87 21.44 -0.09
CA SER A 207 -2.75 20.09 0.42
C SER A 207 -1.29 19.62 0.45
N LEU A 208 -0.57 19.76 -0.66
CA LEU A 208 0.82 19.35 -0.79
C LEU A 208 1.76 20.10 0.18
N LYS A 209 1.59 21.42 0.31
CA LYS A 209 2.49 22.24 1.12
C LYS A 209 2.17 22.18 2.62
N PHE A 210 0.89 22.11 2.98
CA PHE A 210 0.48 22.30 4.37
C PHE A 210 -0.26 21.09 4.91
N LEU A 211 -1.37 20.69 4.29
CA LEU A 211 -2.26 19.66 4.86
C LEU A 211 -1.57 18.30 4.98
N SER A 212 -0.98 17.79 3.89
CA SER A 212 -0.37 16.47 3.83
C SER A 212 0.87 16.37 4.72
N PRO A 213 1.85 17.30 4.68
CA PRO A 213 2.98 17.29 5.62
C PRO A 213 2.53 17.34 7.08
N LEU A 214 1.58 18.23 7.42
CA LEU A 214 1.10 18.37 8.79
C LEU A 214 0.40 17.11 9.27
N ALA A 215 -0.49 16.53 8.45
CA ALA A 215 -1.17 15.29 8.76
C ALA A 215 -0.16 14.15 9.01
N VAL A 216 0.85 14.00 8.15
CA VAL A 216 1.89 12.98 8.30
C VAL A 216 2.72 13.20 9.57
N ILE A 217 3.11 14.43 9.89
CA ILE A 217 3.84 14.76 11.13
C ILE A 217 3.01 14.39 12.36
N ILE A 218 1.72 14.76 12.39
CA ILE A 218 0.81 14.41 13.50
C ILE A 218 0.75 12.89 13.68
N ILE A 219 0.68 12.14 12.58
CA ILE A 219 0.65 10.67 12.60
C ILE A 219 1.95 10.09 13.16
N LEU A 220 3.10 10.58 12.72
CA LEU A 220 4.40 10.12 13.22
C LEU A 220 4.54 10.38 14.72
N ILE A 221 4.07 11.53 15.22
CA ILE A 221 4.06 11.85 16.66
C ILE A 221 3.11 10.90 17.42
N PHE A 222 1.91 10.66 16.88
CA PHE A 222 0.93 9.78 17.51
C PHE A 222 1.41 8.31 17.56
N ILE A 223 1.99 7.81 16.47
CA ILE A 223 2.61 6.49 16.39
C ILE A 223 3.71 6.36 17.45
N LYS A 224 4.60 7.35 17.55
CA LYS A 224 5.66 7.35 18.57
C LYS A 224 5.09 7.26 19.98
N LYS A 225 4.03 8.01 20.27
CA LYS A 225 3.37 8.04 21.58
C LYS A 225 2.76 6.69 21.97
N LEU A 226 2.17 5.98 21.01
CA LEU A 226 1.59 4.64 21.22
C LEU A 226 2.64 3.55 21.46
N VAL A 227 3.86 3.73 20.96
CA VAL A 227 4.95 2.74 21.16
C VAL A 227 5.77 3.03 22.42
N SER A 228 5.75 4.27 22.90
CA SER A 228 6.46 4.68 24.12
C SER A 228 5.64 4.60 25.42
N GLY A 229 4.34 4.30 25.34
CA GLY A 229 3.43 4.18 26.49
C GLY A 229 2.90 2.77 26.61
#